data_AF-A0A7S3X3M6-F1
#
_entry.id   AF-A0A7S3X3M6-F1
#
_cell.length_a   1.000
_cell.length_b   1.000
_cell.length_c   1.000
_cell.angle_alpha   90.00
_cell.angle_beta   90.00
_cell.angle_gamma   90.00
#
_symmetry.space_group_name_H-M   'P 1'
#
loop_
_entity.id
_entity.type
_entity.pdbx_description
1 polymer ?
#
loop_
_entity_poly.entity_id
_entity_poly.type
_entity_poly.pdbx_seq_one_letter_code
_entity_poly.pdbx_strand_id
1 'polypeptide(L)'
;SGFMAWLLHRIKVRPFHANKLYATELLSVLLQQNPPNQILLGELDGILALLTAASHYKRKDPQGLEEAELIENVFDCLVAALSEPDNQTLFLKAEGVELMVLTIKERRYAAHGALRALDASLSRNG
;
A
#
# COMPACT_ATOMS: atom_id res chain seq x y z
N SER A 1 14.21 3.30 -11.65
CA SER A 1 14.62 4.69 -11.36
C SER A 1 14.93 4.82 -9.86
N GLY A 2 15.93 5.61 -9.46
CA GLY A 2 16.44 5.61 -8.07
C GLY A 2 15.52 6.23 -7.02
N PHE A 3 14.65 7.17 -7.42
CA PHE A 3 13.80 7.91 -6.49
C PHE A 3 12.66 7.05 -5.92
N MET A 4 11.94 6.30 -6.76
CA MET A 4 10.88 5.41 -6.30
C MET A 4 11.42 4.30 -5.40
N ALA A 5 12.55 3.69 -5.78
CA ALA A 5 13.22 2.70 -4.94
C ALA A 5 13.59 3.28 -3.56
N TRP A 6 14.05 4.54 -3.51
CA TRP A 6 14.33 5.23 -2.26
C TRP A 6 13.07 5.43 -1.42
N LEU A 7 11.95 5.87 -2.00
CA LEU A 7 10.67 6.00 -1.29
C LEU A 7 10.21 4.65 -0.72
N LEU A 8 10.27 3.57 -1.52
CA LEU A 8 9.91 2.21 -1.09
C LEU A 8 10.79 1.72 0.08
N HIS A 9 12.07 2.09 0.11
CA HIS A 9 12.92 1.79 1.25
C HIS A 9 12.46 2.55 2.51
N ARG A 10 12.07 3.82 2.38
CA ARG A 10 11.61 4.66 3.50
C ARG A 10 10.32 4.13 4.13
N ILE A 11 9.36 3.66 3.35
CA ILE A 11 8.07 3.18 3.89
C ILE A 11 8.21 1.89 4.73
N LYS A 12 9.27 1.11 4.52
CA LYS A 12 9.53 -0.13 5.29
C LYS A 12 10.12 0.13 6.68
N VAL A 13 10.71 1.31 6.91
CA VAL A 13 11.37 1.65 8.18
C VAL A 13 10.35 1.69 9.32
N ARG A 14 10.72 1.16 10.48
CA ARG A 14 9.99 1.26 11.76
C ARG A 14 10.90 1.96 12.78
N PRO A 15 10.38 2.74 13.75
CA PRO A 15 8.97 3.10 14.02
C PRO A 15 8.45 4.21 13.07
N PHE A 16 7.26 4.75 13.34
CA PHE A 16 6.73 5.95 12.68
C PHE A 16 7.68 7.15 12.84
N HIS A 17 7.75 8.00 11.80
CA HIS A 17 8.38 9.32 11.86
C HIS A 17 7.87 10.19 10.68
N ALA A 18 7.89 11.52 10.82
CA ALA A 18 7.35 12.46 9.81
C ALA A 18 7.88 12.23 8.38
N ASN A 19 9.18 11.97 8.21
CA ASN A 19 9.75 11.69 6.88
C ASN A 19 9.19 10.43 6.19
N LYS A 20 8.57 9.53 6.96
CA LYS A 20 7.93 8.32 6.43
C LYS A 20 6.57 8.67 5.86
N LEU A 21 5.81 9.51 6.58
CA LEU A 21 4.55 10.07 6.10
C LEU A 21 4.75 10.85 4.80
N TYR A 22 5.72 11.78 4.76
CA TYR A 22 6.06 12.50 3.53
C TYR A 22 6.45 11.57 2.38
N ALA A 23 7.17 10.48 2.66
CA ALA A 23 7.50 9.50 1.63
C ALA A 23 6.24 8.78 1.10
N THR A 24 5.25 8.49 1.95
CA THR A 24 3.99 7.87 1.51
C THR A 24 3.11 8.83 0.70
N GLU A 25 3.08 10.12 1.04
CA GLU A 25 2.37 11.15 0.27
C GLU A 25 2.99 11.35 -1.12
N LEU A 26 4.33 11.45 -1.19
CA LEU A 26 5.01 11.57 -2.48
C LEU A 26 4.78 10.33 -3.34
N LEU A 27 4.80 9.14 -2.73
CA LEU A 27 4.53 7.90 -3.45
C LEU A 27 3.10 7.85 -3.98
N SER A 28 2.10 8.28 -3.19
CA SER A 28 0.69 8.27 -3.64
C SER A 28 0.48 9.22 -4.82
N VAL A 29 1.08 10.41 -4.79
CA VAL A 29 1.07 11.37 -5.92
C VAL A 29 1.73 10.79 -7.16
N LEU A 30 2.86 10.09 -7.02
CA LEU A 30 3.55 9.49 -8.17
C LEU A 30 2.72 8.40 -8.86
N LEU A 31 1.90 7.66 -8.12
CA LEU A 31 1.13 6.53 -8.64
C LEU A 31 -0.23 6.93 -9.21
N GLN A 32 -0.77 8.07 -8.78
CA GLN A 32 -2.09 8.51 -9.19
C GLN A 32 -2.18 8.68 -10.71
N GLN A 33 -3.01 7.86 -11.35
CA GLN A 33 -3.25 7.88 -12.80
C GLN A 33 -1.97 7.80 -13.64
N ASN A 34 -0.97 7.04 -13.19
CA ASN A 34 0.33 6.94 -13.84
C ASN A 34 0.78 5.47 -14.04
N PRO A 35 0.33 4.81 -15.13
CA PRO A 35 0.67 3.41 -15.42
C PRO A 35 2.18 3.11 -15.42
N PRO A 36 3.06 3.95 -16.03
CA PRO A 36 4.50 3.70 -15.97
C PRO A 36 5.06 3.62 -14.54
N ASN A 37 4.58 4.47 -13.64
CA ASN A 37 4.99 4.44 -12.23
C ASN A 37 4.39 3.24 -11.48
N GLN A 38 3.17 2.82 -11.82
CA GLN A 38 2.53 1.64 -11.23
C GLN A 38 3.26 0.34 -11.62
N ILE A 39 3.65 0.21 -12.90
CA ILE A 39 4.46 -0.92 -13.40
C ILE A 39 5.83 -0.94 -12.70
N LEU A 40 6.53 0.19 -12.70
CA LEU A 40 7.83 0.33 -12.07
C LEU A 40 7.78 0.01 -10.56
N LEU A 41 6.70 0.37 -9.87
CA LEU A 41 6.53 0.02 -8.46
C LEU A 41 6.51 -1.51 -8.26
N GLY A 42 5.83 -2.24 -9.16
CA GLY A 42 5.82 -3.69 -9.18
C GLY A 42 7.21 -4.29 -9.36
N GLU A 43 7.96 -3.78 -10.34
CA GLU A 43 9.35 -4.21 -10.63
C GLU A 43 10.31 -3.99 -9.45
N LEU A 44 9.99 -3.07 -8.54
CA LEU A 44 10.82 -2.69 -7.40
C LEU A 44 10.35 -3.32 -6.07
N ASP A 45 9.63 -4.45 -6.11
CA ASP A 45 9.05 -5.12 -4.94
C ASP A 45 8.12 -4.21 -4.11
N GLY A 46 7.52 -3.20 -4.75
CA GLY A 46 6.72 -2.20 -4.06
C GLY A 46 5.43 -2.76 -3.47
N ILE A 47 4.83 -3.77 -4.09
CA ILE A 47 3.65 -4.46 -3.55
C ILE A 47 3.96 -5.09 -2.19
N LEU A 48 5.07 -5.81 -2.08
CA LEU A 48 5.51 -6.40 -0.82
C LEU A 48 5.83 -5.32 0.23
N ALA A 49 6.43 -4.21 -0.19
CA ALA A 49 6.73 -3.09 0.70
C ALA A 49 5.45 -2.46 1.29
N LEU A 50 4.43 -2.22 0.46
CA LEU A 50 3.14 -1.68 0.87
C LEU A 50 2.37 -2.64 1.78
N LEU A 51 2.33 -3.94 1.44
CA LEU A 51 1.72 -4.97 2.29
C LEU A 51 2.41 -5.06 3.66
N THR A 52 3.74 -4.96 3.69
CA THR A 52 4.51 -4.93 4.94
C THR A 52 4.13 -3.72 5.80
N ALA A 53 3.97 -2.55 5.21
CA ALA A 53 3.54 -1.34 5.91
C ALA A 53 2.09 -1.48 6.43
N ALA A 54 1.16 -1.94 5.59
CA ALA A 54 -0.24 -2.16 5.96
C ALA A 54 -0.39 -3.19 7.09
N SER A 55 0.39 -4.29 7.05
CA SER A 55 0.34 -5.36 8.06
C SER A 55 0.59 -4.87 9.49
N HIS A 56 1.32 -3.76 9.64
CA HIS A 56 1.61 -3.17 10.94
C HIS A 56 0.36 -2.68 11.66
N TYR A 57 -0.68 -2.30 10.91
CA TYR A 57 -1.94 -1.76 11.42
C TYR A 57 -3.10 -2.75 11.32
N LYS A 58 -2.82 -4.02 10.99
CA LYS A 58 -3.82 -5.10 10.98
C LYS A 58 -4.56 -5.23 12.32
N ARG A 59 -3.82 -5.15 13.43
CA ARG A 59 -4.33 -5.42 14.80
C ARG A 59 -4.25 -4.22 15.74
N LYS A 60 -3.93 -3.03 15.23
CA LYS A 60 -3.81 -1.81 16.01
C LYS A 60 -4.28 -0.62 15.21
N ASP A 61 -4.81 0.37 15.92
CA ASP A 61 -5.22 1.64 15.33
C ASP A 61 -4.02 2.61 15.27
N PRO A 62 -4.02 3.56 14.32
CA PRO A 62 -3.04 4.64 14.28
C PRO A 62 -3.06 5.49 15.54
N GLN A 63 -1.89 6.01 15.91
CA GLN A 63 -1.76 6.99 16.98
C GLN A 63 -1.80 8.41 16.41
N GLY A 64 -2.96 9.03 16.48
CA GLY A 64 -3.16 10.40 16.01
C GLY A 64 -3.34 10.52 14.49
N LEU A 65 -3.43 11.76 14.03
CA LEU A 65 -3.79 12.07 12.64
C LEU A 65 -2.68 11.72 11.65
N GLU A 66 -1.42 11.90 12.03
CA GLU A 66 -0.28 11.64 11.12
C GLU A 66 -0.10 10.15 10.80
N GLU A 67 -0.26 9.27 11.80
CA GLU A 67 -0.23 7.82 11.52
C GLU A 67 -1.47 7.38 10.73
N ALA A 68 -2.62 8.01 10.98
CA ALA A 68 -3.85 7.72 10.24
C ALA A 68 -3.68 8.07 8.75
N GLU A 69 -3.13 9.25 8.47
CA GLU A 69 -2.79 9.71 7.12
C GLU A 69 -1.76 8.80 6.44
N LEU A 70 -0.74 8.34 7.19
CA LEU A 70 0.23 7.39 6.66
C LEU A 70 -0.45 6.10 6.18
N ILE A 71 -1.39 5.56 6.97
CA ILE A 71 -2.10 4.33 6.62
C ILE A 71 -2.98 4.54 5.38
N GLU A 72 -3.72 5.64 5.32
CA GLU A 72 -4.54 5.96 4.15
C GLU A 72 -3.67 6.11 2.89
N ASN A 73 -2.55 6.83 2.97
CA ASN A 73 -1.61 6.94 1.85
C ASN A 73 -1.05 5.57 1.41
N VAL A 74 -0.76 4.67 2.34
CA VAL A 74 -0.31 3.30 2.02
C VAL A 74 -1.39 2.53 1.26
N PHE A 75 -2.64 2.60 1.69
CA PHE A 75 -3.75 1.95 1.00
C PHE A 75 -4.06 2.60 -0.35
N ASP A 76 -3.95 3.92 -0.47
CA ASP A 76 -4.12 4.63 -1.73
C ASP A 76 -3.06 4.23 -2.75
N CYS A 77 -1.79 4.11 -2.32
CA CYS A 77 -0.71 3.57 -3.15
C CYS A 77 -1.01 2.14 -3.60
N LEU A 78 -1.50 1.29 -2.69
CA LEU A 78 -1.80 -0.11 -2.99
C LEU A 78 -2.96 -0.24 -3.99
N VAL A 79 -4.03 0.52 -3.81
CA VAL A 79 -5.17 0.58 -4.74
C VAL A 79 -4.73 1.08 -6.11
N ALA A 80 -3.93 2.15 -6.16
CA ALA A 80 -3.40 2.67 -7.42
C ALA A 80 -2.52 1.64 -8.13
N ALA A 81 -1.64 0.95 -7.41
CA ALA A 81 -0.78 -0.08 -7.98
C ALA A 81 -1.56 -1.28 -8.53
N LEU A 82 -2.66 -1.68 -7.86
CA LEU A 82 -3.51 -2.80 -8.27
C LEU A 82 -4.36 -2.54 -9.53
N SER A 83 -4.30 -1.32 -10.07
CA SER A 83 -4.82 -1.01 -11.41
C SER A 83 -4.00 -1.66 -12.53
N GLU A 84 -2.80 -2.17 -12.23
CA GLU A 84 -1.96 -2.93 -13.17
C GLU A 84 -2.11 -4.45 -12.97
N PRO A 85 -2.43 -5.24 -14.01
CA PRO A 85 -2.63 -6.69 -13.90
C PRO A 85 -1.44 -7.46 -13.31
N ASP A 86 -0.21 -7.07 -13.68
CA ASP A 86 1.00 -7.70 -13.15
C ASP A 86 1.14 -7.47 -11.64
N ASN A 87 0.74 -6.30 -11.16
CA ASN A 87 0.72 -5.99 -9.72
C ASN A 87 -0.34 -6.79 -8.96
N GLN A 88 -1.48 -7.10 -9.58
CA GLN A 88 -2.48 -8.02 -8.98
C GLN A 88 -1.88 -9.42 -8.79
N THR A 89 -1.10 -9.89 -9.77
CA THR A 89 -0.39 -11.18 -9.68
C THR A 89 0.66 -11.16 -8.56
N LEU A 90 1.43 -10.08 -8.44
CA LEU A 90 2.40 -9.89 -7.36
C LEU A 90 1.72 -9.84 -5.98
N PHE A 91 0.57 -9.17 -5.90
CA PHE A 91 -0.22 -9.07 -4.67
C PHE A 91 -0.73 -10.43 -4.20
N LEU A 92 -1.24 -11.26 -5.12
CA LEU A 92 -1.65 -12.63 -4.82
C LEU A 92 -0.48 -13.47 -4.34
N LYS A 93 0.67 -13.41 -5.04
CA LYS A 93 1.89 -14.13 -4.65
C LYS A 93 2.42 -13.72 -3.27
N ALA A 94 2.17 -12.48 -2.85
CA ALA A 94 2.59 -11.93 -1.58
C ALA A 94 1.56 -12.13 -0.44
N GLU A 95 0.58 -13.02 -0.60
CA GLU A 95 -0.50 -13.27 0.38
C GLU A 95 -1.32 -12.01 0.71
N GLY A 96 -1.45 -11.09 -0.26
CA GLY A 96 -2.15 -9.83 -0.08
C GLY A 96 -3.63 -10.03 0.24
N VAL A 97 -4.29 -10.99 -0.41
CA VAL A 97 -5.71 -11.31 -0.20
C VAL A 97 -5.96 -11.75 1.24
N GLU A 98 -5.13 -12.68 1.73
CA GLU A 98 -5.17 -13.20 3.09
C GLU A 98 -4.98 -12.07 4.10
N LEU A 99 -4.01 -11.19 3.87
CA LEU A 99 -3.78 -10.04 4.73
C LEU A 99 -4.99 -9.09 4.76
N MET A 100 -5.61 -8.79 3.61
CA MET A 100 -6.80 -7.91 3.56
C MET A 100 -7.98 -8.53 4.31
N VAL A 101 -8.26 -9.82 4.07
CA VAL A 101 -9.34 -10.55 4.76
C VAL A 101 -9.13 -10.55 6.27
N LEU A 102 -7.90 -10.81 6.74
CA LEU A 102 -7.58 -10.73 8.16
C LEU A 102 -7.77 -9.31 8.70
N THR A 103 -7.30 -8.29 7.97
CA THR A 103 -7.42 -6.88 8.37
C THR A 103 -8.88 -6.42 8.48
N ILE A 104 -9.73 -6.82 7.54
CA ILE A 104 -11.18 -6.54 7.56
C ILE A 104 -11.84 -7.21 8.78
N LYS A 105 -11.49 -8.46 9.09
CA LYS A 105 -12.05 -9.21 10.22
C LYS A 105 -11.74 -8.58 11.59
N GLU A 106 -10.62 -7.87 11.72
CA GLU A 106 -10.23 -7.19 12.96
C GLU A 106 -11.11 -5.95 13.24
N ARG A 107 -11.85 -5.44 12.24
CA ARG A 107 -12.82 -4.32 12.36
C ARG A 107 -12.22 -3.05 12.99
N ARG A 108 -10.97 -2.75 12.64
CA ARG A 108 -10.19 -1.59 13.11
C ARG A 108 -10.04 -0.54 12.00
N TYR A 109 -9.29 0.53 12.29
CA TYR A 109 -9.06 1.64 11.36
C TYR A 109 -8.71 1.18 9.93
N ALA A 110 -7.78 0.23 9.78
CA ALA A 110 -7.32 -0.26 8.49
C ALA A 110 -8.35 -1.10 7.69
N ALA A 111 -9.51 -1.44 8.27
CA ALA A 111 -10.48 -2.32 7.62
C ALA A 111 -11.07 -1.72 6.33
N HIS A 112 -11.31 -0.41 6.31
CA HIS A 112 -11.84 0.25 5.11
C HIS A 112 -10.81 0.27 3.98
N GLY A 113 -9.56 0.67 4.26
CA GLY A 113 -8.47 0.61 3.30
C GLY A 113 -8.25 -0.82 2.76
N ALA A 114 -8.33 -1.83 3.63
CA ALA A 114 -8.20 -3.22 3.23
C ALA A 114 -9.32 -3.70 2.30
N LEU A 115 -10.55 -3.24 2.51
CA LEU A 115 -11.66 -3.52 1.61
C LEU A 115 -11.43 -2.90 0.22
N ARG A 116 -10.96 -1.64 0.16
CA ARG A 116 -10.63 -0.96 -1.10
C ARG A 116 -9.54 -1.69 -1.88
N ALA A 117 -8.48 -2.13 -1.20
CA ALA A 117 -7.40 -2.89 -1.83
C ALA A 117 -7.88 -4.26 -2.35
N LEU A 118 -8.72 -4.96 -1.57
CA LEU A 118 -9.29 -6.23 -2.00
C LEU A 118 -10.19 -6.06 -3.24
N ASP A 119 -11.06 -5.05 -3.25
CA ASP A 119 -11.92 -4.73 -4.40
C ASP A 119 -11.10 -4.38 -5.65
N ALA A 120 -10.05 -3.57 -5.49
CA ALA A 120 -9.13 -3.24 -6.58
C ALA A 120 -8.41 -4.47 -7.15
N SER A 121 -8.05 -5.44 -6.30
CA SER A 121 -7.39 -6.69 -6.75
C SER A 121 -8.32 -7.64 -7.52
N LEU A 122 -9.64 -7.48 -7.37
CA LEU A 122 -10.67 -8.34 -7.99
C LEU A 122 -11.32 -7.68 -9.20
N SER A 123 -11.17 -6.37 -9.33
CA SER A 123 -11.65 -5.61 -10.47
C SER A 123 -10.92 -6.09 -11.73
N ARG A 124 -11.68 -6.61 -12.70
CA ARG A 124 -11.14 -7.00 -14.00
C ARG A 124 -10.68 -5.74 -14.72
N ASN A 125 -9.38 -5.57 -14.84
CA ASN A 125 -8.80 -4.67 -15.83
C ASN A 125 -8.98 -5.37 -17.17
N GLY A 126 -10.10 -5.05 -17.84
CA GLY A 126 -10.53 -5.68 -19.10
C GLY A 126 -9.57 -5.46 -20.25
#